data_AF-A0A5X7WAA3-F1
#
_entry.id   AF-A0A5X7WAA3-F1
#
_cell.length_a   1.000
_cell.length_b   1.000
_cell.length_c   1.000
_cell.angle_alpha   90.00
_cell.angle_beta   90.00
_cell.angle_gamma   90.00
#
_symmetry.space_group_name_H-M   'P 1'
#
loop_
_entity.id
_entity.type
_entity.pdbx_description
1 polymer ?
#
loop_
_entity_poly.entity_id
_entity_poly.type
_entity_poly.pdbx_seq_one_letter_code
_entity_poly.pdbx_strand_id
1 'polypeptide(L)'
;MEQHKTILQALANGSFGNFINESSDMDINIFEELLSSGMVTAIDACTFDGKEYLDPKITLRGREFLNQLTAKPKESAWKVWFKTWWKVIVAVTAVLSSIATIAGYFK
;
A
#
# COMPACT_ATOMS: atom_id res chain seq x y z
N MET A 1 -8.15 -6.39 2.99
CA MET A 1 -6.91 -5.66 2.64
C MET A 1 -6.40 -4.77 3.77
N GLU A 2 -7.19 -3.84 4.33
CA GLU A 2 -6.73 -3.03 5.48
C GLU A 2 -6.45 -3.89 6.73
N GLN A 3 -7.31 -4.87 7.04
CA GLN A 3 -7.06 -5.81 8.15
C GLN A 3 -5.82 -6.67 7.91
N HIS A 4 -5.61 -7.16 6.68
CA HIS A 4 -4.38 -7.88 6.30
C HIS A 4 -3.13 -7.04 6.58
N LYS A 5 -3.17 -5.75 6.22
CA LYS A 5 -2.09 -4.81 6.51
C LYS A 5 -1.88 -4.65 8.01
N THR A 6 -2.93 -4.45 8.79
CA THR A 6 -2.85 -4.29 10.26
C THR A 6 -2.21 -5.50 10.93
N ILE A 7 -2.63 -6.71 10.58
CA ILE A 7 -2.05 -7.95 11.13
C ILE A 7 -0.58 -8.06 10.75
N LEU A 8 -0.23 -7.86 9.47
CA LEU A 8 1.16 -7.91 9.02
C LEU A 8 2.03 -6.84 9.67
N GLN A 9 1.51 -5.62 9.88
CA GLN A 9 2.22 -4.56 10.58
C GLN A 9 2.46 -4.90 12.05
N ALA A 10 1.46 -5.44 12.75
CA ALA A 10 1.60 -5.84 14.15
C ALA A 10 2.64 -6.95 14.33
N LEU A 11 2.63 -7.96 13.44
CA LEU A 11 3.63 -9.03 13.41
C LEU A 11 5.03 -8.51 13.07
N ALA A 12 5.15 -7.57 12.12
CA ALA A 12 6.43 -6.98 11.74
C ALA A 12 7.04 -6.12 12.86
N ASN A 13 6.20 -5.42 13.63
CA ASN A 13 6.63 -4.56 14.73
C ASN A 13 6.90 -5.33 16.04
N GLY A 14 6.61 -6.64 16.08
CA GLY A 14 6.70 -7.44 17.31
C GLY A 14 5.69 -7.01 18.38
N SER A 15 4.65 -6.25 18.01
CA SER A 15 3.56 -5.87 18.91
C SER A 15 2.46 -6.93 18.98
N PHE A 16 2.65 -8.04 18.27
CA PHE A 16 1.75 -9.17 18.30
C PHE A 16 2.11 -10.07 19.48
N GLY A 17 1.10 -10.59 20.19
CA GLY A 17 1.30 -11.53 21.29
C GLY A 17 1.89 -12.87 20.83
N ASN A 18 2.04 -13.82 21.75
CA ASN A 18 2.53 -15.15 21.41
C ASN A 18 1.43 -16.08 20.87
N PHE A 19 0.19 -15.61 20.77
CA PHE A 19 -0.93 -16.40 20.29
C PHE A 19 -1.99 -15.52 19.60
N ILE A 20 -2.82 -16.14 18.77
CA ILE A 20 -4.07 -15.59 18.22
C ILE A 20 -5.16 -16.64 18.32
N ASN A 21 -6.32 -16.22 18.80
CA ASN A 21 -7.52 -17.03 18.93
C ASN A 21 -8.76 -16.17 18.65
N GLU A 22 -9.95 -16.76 18.77
CA GLU A 22 -11.23 -16.09 18.51
C GLU A 22 -11.53 -14.91 19.47
N SER A 23 -10.85 -14.84 20.62
CA SER A 23 -10.99 -13.76 21.59
C SER A 23 -9.98 -12.62 21.39
N SER A 24 -9.07 -12.76 20.42
CA SER A 24 -8.06 -11.74 20.13
C SER A 24 -8.67 -10.55 19.38
N ASP A 25 -8.08 -9.37 19.52
CA ASP A 25 -8.53 -8.16 18.78
C ASP A 25 -8.39 -8.29 17.25
N MET A 26 -7.64 -9.27 16.79
CA MET A 26 -7.35 -9.53 15.39
C MET A 26 -8.30 -10.58 14.82
N ASP A 27 -8.78 -10.36 13.60
CA ASP A 27 -9.65 -11.30 12.90
C ASP A 27 -8.89 -12.57 12.53
N ILE A 28 -9.25 -13.69 13.17
CA ILE A 28 -8.61 -14.98 12.98
C ILE A 28 -8.79 -15.53 11.56
N ASN A 29 -9.89 -15.21 10.87
CA ASN A 29 -10.11 -15.67 9.51
C ASN A 29 -9.12 -14.98 8.55
N ILE A 30 -8.87 -13.68 8.76
CA ILE A 30 -7.86 -12.94 8.00
C ILE A 30 -6.46 -13.47 8.29
N PHE A 31 -6.17 -13.85 9.53
CA PHE A 31 -4.92 -14.52 9.87
C PHE A 31 -4.77 -15.86 9.15
N GLU A 32 -5.81 -16.68 9.07
CA GLU A 32 -5.82 -17.95 8.32
C GLU A 32 -5.60 -17.76 6.82
N GLU A 33 -6.17 -16.71 6.22
CA GLU A 33 -5.89 -16.35 4.83
C GLU A 33 -4.40 -16.01 4.62
N LEU A 34 -3.82 -15.24 5.54
CA LEU A 34 -2.39 -14.92 5.51
C LEU A 34 -1.51 -16.16 5.73
N LEU A 35 -1.94 -17.07 6.59
CA LEU A 35 -1.24 -18.32 6.91
C LEU A 35 -1.26 -19.26 5.70
N SER A 36 -2.44 -19.51 5.13
CA SER A 36 -2.63 -20.36 3.96
C SER A 36 -1.94 -19.83 2.69
N SER A 37 -1.78 -18.50 2.57
CA SER A 37 -1.03 -17.87 1.48
C SER A 37 0.49 -17.83 1.71
N GLY A 38 0.98 -18.27 2.88
CA GLY A 38 2.39 -18.28 3.25
C GLY A 38 2.97 -16.90 3.57
N MET A 39 2.12 -15.91 3.86
CA MET A 39 2.54 -14.57 4.30
C MET A 39 2.91 -14.54 5.78
N VAL A 40 2.33 -15.42 6.58
CA VAL A 40 2.67 -15.63 7.99
C VAL A 40 2.91 -17.11 8.27
N THR A 41 3.52 -17.41 9.41
CA THR A 41 3.72 -18.76 9.94
C THR A 41 3.31 -18.77 11.40
N ALA A 42 2.72 -19.87 11.86
CA ALA A 42 2.41 -20.11 13.27
C ALA A 42 2.39 -21.61 13.55
N ILE A 43 2.36 -21.95 14.83
CA ILE A 43 2.12 -23.31 15.30
C ILE A 43 0.59 -23.47 15.44
N ASP A 44 0.04 -24.44 14.72
CA ASP A 44 -1.39 -24.76 14.82
C ASP A 44 -1.66 -25.50 16.14
N ALA A 45 -2.46 -24.88 16.99
CA ALA A 45 -2.95 -25.43 18.25
C ALA A 45 -4.48 -25.55 18.24
N CYS A 46 -5.12 -25.54 17.07
CA CYS A 46 -6.57 -25.65 16.94
C CYS A 46 -7.08 -26.98 17.47
N THR A 47 -8.23 -26.94 18.13
CA THR A 47 -8.93 -28.13 18.63
C THR A 47 -10.39 -28.13 18.16
N PHE A 48 -11.17 -29.14 18.53
CA PHE A 48 -12.57 -29.26 18.11
C PHE A 48 -13.45 -28.10 18.59
N ASP A 49 -13.07 -27.43 19.68
CA ASP A 49 -13.84 -26.37 20.33
C ASP A 49 -13.37 -24.95 20.03
N GLY A 50 -12.31 -24.78 19.22
CA GLY A 50 -11.82 -23.45 18.89
C GLY A 50 -10.55 -23.42 18.06
N LYS A 51 -10.30 -22.25 17.49
CA LYS A 51 -9.10 -21.95 16.71
C LYS A 51 -8.07 -21.21 17.55
N GLU A 52 -6.85 -21.71 17.56
CA GLU A 52 -5.71 -21.07 18.24
C GLU A 52 -4.41 -21.32 17.46
N TYR A 53 -3.66 -20.25 17.25
CA TYR A 53 -2.35 -20.29 16.60
C TYR A 53 -1.30 -19.66 17.51
N LEU A 54 -0.21 -20.38 17.77
CA LEU A 54 0.88 -19.97 18.65
C LEU A 54 2.10 -19.48 17.85
N ASP A 55 2.90 -18.63 18.49
CA ASP A 55 4.13 -18.02 17.95
C ASP A 55 3.97 -17.48 16.51
N PRO A 56 2.96 -16.63 16.25
CA PRO A 56 2.74 -16.09 14.92
C PRO A 56 3.89 -15.19 14.50
N LYS A 57 4.42 -15.42 13.30
CA LYS A 57 5.55 -14.70 12.73
C LYS A 57 5.27 -14.32 11.28
N ILE A 58 5.73 -13.13 10.89
CA ILE A 58 5.68 -12.69 9.49
C ILE A 58 6.82 -13.32 8.67
N THR A 59 6.49 -13.86 7.50
CA THR A 59 7.50 -14.42 6.57
C THR A 59 8.19 -13.32 5.77
N LEU A 60 9.22 -13.69 5.01
CA LEU A 60 9.83 -12.77 4.03
C LEU A 60 8.78 -12.30 3.00
N ARG A 61 7.98 -13.22 2.47
CA ARG A 61 6.90 -12.92 1.54
C ARG A 61 5.85 -12.01 2.16
N GLY A 62 5.51 -12.20 3.43
CA GLY A 62 4.61 -11.31 4.17
C GLY A 62 5.15 -9.89 4.28
N ARG A 63 6.46 -9.72 4.53
CA ARG A 63 7.11 -8.41 4.57
C ARG A 63 7.10 -7.71 3.20
N GLU A 64 7.36 -8.46 2.13
CA GLU A 64 7.28 -7.93 0.76
C GLU A 64 5.86 -7.47 0.42
N PHE A 65 4.85 -8.27 0.77
CA PHE A 65 3.46 -7.91 0.56
C PHE A 65 3.07 -6.69 1.40
N LEU A 66 3.50 -6.61 2.66
CA LEU A 66 3.29 -5.44 3.50
C LEU A 66 3.92 -4.17 2.89
N ASN A 67 5.11 -4.29 2.30
CA ASN A 67 5.75 -3.18 1.58
C ASN A 67 4.93 -2.73 0.37
N GLN A 68 4.30 -3.66 -0.35
CA GLN A 68 3.39 -3.32 -1.46
C GLN A 68 2.13 -2.60 -0.96
N LEU A 69 1.55 -3.03 0.16
CA LEU A 69 0.37 -2.40 0.77
C LEU A 69 0.66 -1.01 1.35
N THR A 70 1.91 -0.74 1.74
CA THR A 70 2.35 0.54 2.30
C THR A 70 2.96 1.48 1.27
N ALA A 71 3.32 0.97 0.09
CA ALA A 71 3.83 1.77 -0.99
C ALA A 71 2.80 2.83 -1.39
N LYS A 72 3.15 4.10 -1.23
CA LYS A 72 2.39 5.20 -1.84
C LYS A 72 2.34 4.94 -3.34
N PRO A 73 1.20 5.20 -4.02
CA PRO A 73 1.15 5.12 -5.46
C PRO A 73 2.28 5.98 -6.01
N LYS A 74 3.19 5.37 -6.80
CA LYS A 74 4.29 6.10 -7.44
C LYS A 74 3.65 7.28 -8.17
N GLU A 75 3.97 8.50 -7.73
CA GLU A 75 3.50 9.68 -8.45
C GLU A 75 3.92 9.50 -9.90
N SER A 76 2.93 9.53 -10.81
CA SER A 76 3.20 9.34 -12.23
C SER A 76 4.25 10.35 -12.64
N ALA A 77 5.36 9.88 -13.23
CA ALA A 77 6.47 10.72 -13.66
C ALA A 77 6.00 11.87 -14.55
N TRP A 78 4.92 11.66 -15.29
CA TRP A 78 4.25 12.69 -16.10
C TRP A 78 3.69 13.83 -15.25
N LYS A 79 3.07 13.55 -14.09
CA LYS A 79 2.57 14.58 -13.17
C LYS A 79 3.70 15.41 -12.55
N VAL A 80 4.82 14.78 -12.21
CA VAL A 80 6.01 15.47 -11.68
C VAL A 80 6.61 16.36 -12.76
N TRP A 81 6.80 15.84 -13.97
CA TRP A 81 7.30 16.59 -15.11
C TRP A 81 6.38 17.78 -15.45
N PHE A 82 5.07 17.56 -15.54
CA PHE A 82 4.10 18.63 -15.81
C PHE A 82 4.18 19.74 -14.76
N LYS A 83 4.22 19.40 -13.48
CA LYS A 83 4.30 20.39 -12.39
C LYS A 83 5.55 21.27 -12.48
N THR A 84 6.69 20.67 -12.84
CA THR A 84 7.97 21.39 -13.00
C THR A 84 7.97 22.32 -14.20
N TRP A 85 7.37 21.91 -15.32
CA TRP A 85 7.45 22.65 -16.59
C TRP A 85 6.21 23.53 -16.89
N TRP A 86 5.15 23.44 -16.09
CA TRP A 86 3.89 24.17 -16.33
C TRP A 86 4.09 25.68 -16.48
N LYS A 87 4.91 26.29 -15.62
CA LYS A 87 5.17 27.75 -15.68
C LYS A 87 5.82 28.16 -17.00
N VAL A 88 6.73 27.32 -17.53
CA VAL A 88 7.39 27.57 -18.81
C VAL A 88 6.40 27.37 -19.95
N ILE A 89 5.60 26.31 -19.91
CA ILE A 89 4.56 26.04 -20.92
C ILE A 89 3.58 27.22 -21.01
N VAL A 90 3.10 27.72 -19.87
CA VAL A 90 2.18 28.87 -19.82
C VAL A 90 2.82 30.15 -20.36
N ALA A 91 4.10 30.39 -20.05
CA ALA A 91 4.80 31.57 -20.58
C ALA A 91 4.97 31.50 -22.11
N VAL A 92 5.33 30.34 -22.64
CA VAL A 92 5.51 30.13 -24.08
C VAL A 92 4.18 30.23 -24.84
N THR A 93 3.11 29.64 -24.32
CA THR A 93 1.78 29.74 -24.96
C THR A 93 1.25 31.17 -24.95
N ALA A 94 1.48 31.94 -23.88
CA ALA A 94 1.12 33.36 -23.84
C ALA A 94 1.83 34.15 -24.96
N VAL A 95 3.15 33.98 -25.11
CA VAL A 95 3.93 34.67 -26.15
C VAL A 95 3.47 34.30 -27.57
N LEU A 96 3.21 33.02 -27.83
CA LEU A 96 2.71 32.56 -29.14
C LEU A 96 1.32 33.11 -29.46
N SER A 97 0.43 33.19 -28.46
CA SER A 97 -0.90 33.77 -28.66
C SER A 97 -0.86 35.26 -29.02
N SER A 98 0.07 36.03 -28.44
CA SER A 98 0.30 37.42 -28.82
C SER A 98 0.81 37.57 -30.26
N ILE A 99 1.67 36.67 -30.74
CA ILE A 99 2.17 36.70 -32.13
C ILE A 99 1.05 36.35 -33.12
N ALA A 100 0.22 35.35 -32.81
CA ALA A 100 -0.91 34.96 -33.66
C ALA A 100 -1.96 36.08 -33.78
N THR A 101 -2.21 36.83 -32.71
CA THR A 101 -3.14 37.96 -32.72
C THR A 101 -2.64 39.09 -33.62
N ILE A 102 -1.33 39.38 -33.61
CA ILE A 102 -0.72 40.39 -34.48
C ILE A 102 -0.79 39.95 -35.95
N ALA A 103 -0.50 38.69 -36.26
CA ALA A 103 -0.58 38.17 -37.62
C ALA A 103 -2.01 38.19 -38.20
N GLY A 104 -3.04 38.04 -37.36
CA GLY A 104 -4.44 38.16 -37.76
C GLY A 104 -4.89 39.60 -38.03
N TYR A 105 -4.24 40.61 -37.46
CA TYR A 105 -4.55 42.04 -37.68
C TYR A 105 -3.98 42.60 -39.00
N PHE A 106 -2.99 41.93 -39.59
CA PHE A 106 -2.35 42.34 -40.87
C PHE A 106 -2.90 41.58 -42.09
N LYS A 107 -4.07 40.95 -41.96
CA LYS A 107 -4.77 40.24 -43.04
C LYS A 107 -6.12 40.89 -43.32
#